data_AF-A0A7M2Z0J4-F1
#
_entry.id   AF-A0A7M2Z0J4-F1
#
_cell.length_a   1.000
_cell.length_b   1.000
_cell.length_c   1.000
_cell.angle_alpha   90.00
_cell.angle_beta   90.00
_cell.angle_gamma   90.00
#
_symmetry.space_group_name_H-M   'P 1'
#
loop_
_entity.id
_entity.type
_entity.pdbx_description
1 polymer ?
#
loop_
_entity_poly.entity_id
_entity_poly.type
_entity_poly.pdbx_seq_one_letter_code
_entity_poly.pdbx_strand_id
1 'polypeptide(L)'
;MAASRMVFLGFGKYARADRIYALEPITGEERGNGRRTLVWVEGIPDPIVASRTQESILEEMGAAGESETATRARRPQVSQDPLFDA
;
A
#
# COMPACT_ATOMS: atom_id res chain seq x y z
N MET A 1 2.06 -17.62 2.41
CA MET A 1 2.79 -16.37 2.11
C MET A 1 1.87 -15.50 1.28
N ALA A 2 1.62 -14.26 1.68
CA ALA A 2 0.79 -13.36 0.88
C ALA A 2 1.45 -13.18 -0.50
N ALA A 3 0.69 -13.36 -1.58
CA ALA A 3 1.19 -13.08 -2.92
C ALA A 3 1.57 -11.59 -2.97
N SER A 4 2.84 -11.31 -3.28
CA SER A 4 3.31 -9.94 -3.43
C SER A 4 2.54 -9.24 -4.53
N ARG A 5 1.82 -8.18 -4.16
CA ARG A 5 1.03 -7.37 -5.08
C ARG A 5 1.93 -6.63 -6.07
N MET A 6 1.46 -6.53 -7.31
CA MET A 6 2.09 -5.72 -8.33
C MET A 6 1.49 -4.32 -8.30
N VAL A 7 2.34 -3.29 -8.41
CA VAL A 7 1.94 -1.88 -8.38
C VAL A 7 2.20 -1.26 -9.74
N PHE A 8 1.19 -0.64 -10.32
CA PHE A 8 1.28 0.08 -11.58
C PHE A 8 1.93 1.46 -11.38
N LEU A 9 3.07 1.69 -12.03
CA LEU A 9 3.85 2.94 -11.94
C LEU A 9 3.54 3.91 -13.09
N GLY A 10 2.71 3.51 -14.06
CA GLY A 10 2.40 4.25 -15.26
C GLY A 10 3.25 3.84 -16.47
N PHE A 11 2.78 4.16 -17.69
CA PHE A 11 3.43 3.83 -18.96
C PHE A 11 3.81 2.34 -19.12
N GLY A 12 2.94 1.43 -18.66
CA GLY A 12 3.17 -0.01 -18.72
C GLY A 12 4.22 -0.55 -17.74
N LYS A 13 4.76 0.30 -16.84
CA LYS A 13 5.72 -0.12 -15.82
C LYS A 13 5.00 -0.65 -14.58
N TYR A 14 5.55 -1.72 -14.03
CA TYR A 14 5.03 -2.37 -12.82
C TYR A 14 6.20 -2.75 -11.91
N ALA A 15 5.98 -2.67 -10.60
CA ALA A 15 6.94 -3.13 -9.60
C ALA A 15 6.24 -3.90 -8.49
N ARG A 16 6.95 -4.83 -7.86
CA ARG A 16 6.44 -5.56 -6.69
C ARG A 16 6.38 -4.63 -5.48
N ALA A 17 5.24 -4.58 -4.81
CA ALA A 17 5.06 -3.74 -3.63
C ALA A 17 6.08 -4.04 -2.52
N ASP A 18 6.42 -5.32 -2.29
CA ASP A 18 7.36 -5.75 -1.25
C ASP A 18 8.84 -5.41 -1.55
N ARG A 19 9.12 -4.92 -2.76
CA ARG A 19 10.47 -4.57 -3.21
C ARG A 19 10.66 -3.07 -3.40
N ILE A 20 9.61 -2.27 -3.21
CA ILE A 20 9.70 -0.81 -3.26
C ILE A 20 10.13 -0.32 -1.87
N TYR A 21 11.25 0.37 -1.79
CA TYR A 21 11.80 0.86 -0.51
C TYR A 21 11.60 2.36 -0.29
N ALA A 22 11.47 3.14 -1.37
CA ALA A 22 11.24 4.58 -1.25
C ALA A 22 10.50 5.13 -2.47
N LEU A 23 9.77 6.22 -2.22
CA LEU A 23 9.09 7.03 -3.22
C LEU A 23 9.54 8.48 -3.01
N GLU A 24 10.04 9.11 -4.05
CA GLU A 24 10.49 10.50 -4.02
C GLU A 24 9.68 11.32 -5.04
N PRO A 25 8.82 12.24 -4.61
CA PRO A 25 8.09 13.11 -5.53
C PRO A 25 9.06 14.02 -6.29
N ILE A 26 8.88 14.13 -7.61
CA ILE A 26 9.65 15.06 -8.42
C ILE A 26 9.04 16.45 -8.24
N THR A 27 9.84 17.37 -7.72
CA THR A 27 9.52 18.78 -7.45
C THR A 27 10.30 19.71 -8.39
N GLY A 28 9.75 20.89 -8.72
CA GLY A 28 10.43 21.92 -9.51
C GLY A 28 10.04 21.94 -11.00
N GLU A 29 10.63 22.89 -11.74
CA GLU A 29 10.31 23.16 -13.15
C GLU A 29 10.76 22.03 -14.10
N GLU A 30 11.65 21.13 -13.65
CA GLU A 30 12.07 19.91 -14.37
C GLU A 30 11.01 18.80 -14.40
N ARG A 31 9.86 19.00 -13.76
CA ARG A 31 8.77 18.02 -13.69
C ARG A 31 8.35 17.52 -15.08
N GLY A 32 8.45 18.35 -16.12
CA GLY A 32 7.97 18.02 -17.46
C GLY A 32 6.51 17.54 -17.46
N ASN A 33 5.98 17.13 -18.61
CA ASN A 33 4.62 16.60 -18.65
C ASN A 33 4.66 15.07 -18.45
N GLY A 34 4.38 14.61 -17.23
CA GLY A 34 4.16 13.17 -16.96
C GLY A 34 5.22 12.46 -16.11
N ARG A 35 6.19 13.16 -15.51
CA ARG A 35 7.03 12.60 -14.44
C ARG A 35 6.51 13.11 -13.09
N ARG A 36 6.26 12.20 -12.14
CA ARG A 36 5.69 12.58 -10.84
C ARG A 36 6.49 12.06 -9.66
N THR A 37 7.06 10.86 -9.77
CA THR A 37 7.70 10.17 -8.63
C THR A 37 8.86 9.30 -9.11
N LEU A 38 9.97 9.29 -8.38
CA LEU A 38 11.05 8.31 -8.50
C LEU A 38 10.77 7.14 -7.54
N VAL A 39 10.85 5.92 -8.06
CA VAL A 39 10.54 4.69 -7.32
C VAL A 39 11.79 3.85 -7.14
N TRP A 40 12.22 3.69 -5.90
CA TRP A 40 13.42 2.94 -5.55
C TRP A 40 13.05 1.48 -5.28
N VAL A 41 13.63 0.57 -6.05
CA VAL A 41 13.31 -0.86 -6.01
C VAL A 41 14.56 -1.67 -5.69
N GLU A 42 14.44 -2.67 -4.82
CA GLU A 42 15.52 -3.58 -4.48
C GLU A 42 16.19 -4.18 -5.72
N GLY A 43 17.53 -4.12 -5.76
CA GLY A 43 18.32 -4.69 -6.84
C GLY A 43 18.36 -3.87 -8.13
N ILE A 44 17.70 -2.71 -8.17
CA ILE A 44 17.80 -1.76 -9.30
C ILE A 44 18.64 -0.56 -8.85
N PRO A 45 19.77 -0.26 -9.52
CA PRO A 45 20.67 0.81 -9.11
C PRO A 45 20.07 2.21 -9.33
N ASP A 46 19.26 2.37 -10.38
CA ASP A 46 18.63 3.63 -10.74
C ASP A 46 17.11 3.59 -10.47
N PRO A 47 16.51 4.69 -9.99
CA PRO A 47 15.08 4.70 -9.68
C PRO A 47 14.23 4.61 -10.94
N ILE A 48 13.08 3.94 -10.83
CA ILE A 48 12.08 3.90 -11.89
C ILE A 48 11.29 5.21 -11.86
N VAL A 49 11.29 5.95 -12.97
CA VAL A 49 10.46 7.15 -13.12
C VAL A 49 9.01 6.75 -13.37
N ALA A 50 8.13 7.09 -12.42
CA ALA A 50 6.70 6.89 -12.47
C ALA A 50 5.95 8.16 -12.91
N SER A 51 4.82 7.96 -13.57
CA SER A 51 3.91 9.04 -13.96
C SER A 51 2.80 9.30 -12.94
N ARG A 52 2.76 8.49 -11.89
CA ARG A 52 1.80 8.59 -10.79
C ARG A 52 2.42 9.28 -9.58
N THR A 53 1.58 9.91 -8.76
CA THR A 53 2.00 10.53 -7.51
C THR A 53 2.38 9.46 -6.48
N GLN A 54 3.22 9.85 -5.52
CA GLN A 54 3.54 9.03 -4.36
C GLN A 54 2.28 8.49 -3.68
N GLU A 55 1.29 9.35 -3.45
CA GLU A 55 0.04 9.00 -2.74
C GLU A 55 -0.69 7.82 -3.41
N SER A 56 -0.94 7.91 -4.72
CA SER A 56 -1.62 6.83 -5.44
C SER A 56 -0.82 5.52 -5.50
N ILE A 57 0.52 5.60 -5.47
CA ILE A 57 1.38 4.42 -5.42
C ILE A 57 1.29 3.79 -4.01
N LEU A 58 1.31 4.60 -2.94
CA LEU A 58 1.18 4.14 -1.56
C LEU A 58 -0.18 3.46 -1.30
N GLU A 59 -1.27 4.03 -1.81
CA GLU A 59 -2.61 3.44 -1.73
C GLU A 59 -2.62 2.02 -2.33
N GLU A 60 -2.02 1.85 -3.51
CA GLU A 60 -1.97 0.57 -4.22
C GLU A 60 -1.00 -0.44 -3.58
N MET A 61 0.09 0.04 -2.97
CA MET A 61 0.96 -0.79 -2.12
C MET A 61 0.22 -1.33 -0.89
N GLY A 62 -0.95 -0.77 -0.55
CA GLY A 62 -1.74 -1.15 0.61
C GLY A 62 -1.41 -0.34 1.87
N ALA A 63 -0.77 0.83 1.73
CA ALA A 63 -0.55 1.75 2.85
C ALA A 63 -1.85 2.37 3.41
N ALA A 64 -3.00 2.10 2.79
CA ALA A 64 -4.33 2.32 3.36
C ALA A 64 -4.78 1.18 4.33
N GLY A 65 -3.91 0.21 4.63
CA GLY A 65 -4.25 -1.07 5.26
C GLY A 65 -3.84 -1.27 6.72
N GLU A 66 -3.42 -0.22 7.44
CA GLU A 66 -3.27 -0.28 8.92
C GLU A 66 -4.53 0.17 9.66
N SER A 67 -5.64 0.38 8.95
CA SER A 67 -6.96 0.43 9.57
C SER A 67 -7.71 -0.86 9.26
N GLU A 68 -7.95 -1.63 10.32
CA GLU A 68 -9.02 -2.64 10.41
C GLU A 68 -8.72 -4.11 10.03
N THR A 69 -7.61 -4.66 10.55
CA THR A 69 -7.63 -6.08 11.00
C THR A 69 -7.71 -6.21 12.53
N ALA A 70 -7.89 -5.08 13.26
CA ALA A 70 -7.91 -5.04 14.72
C ALA A 70 -9.31 -5.17 15.37
N THR A 71 -10.42 -5.20 14.61
CA THR A 71 -11.79 -5.18 15.17
C THR A 71 -12.48 -6.57 15.27
N ARG A 72 -11.86 -7.68 14.84
CA ARG A 72 -12.52 -9.00 14.93
C ARG A 72 -11.98 -9.97 15.99
N ALA A 73 -11.03 -9.54 16.81
CA ALA A 73 -10.42 -10.40 17.84
C ALA A 73 -10.44 -9.72 19.21
N ARG A 74 -11.63 -9.54 19.79
CA ARG A 74 -11.84 -9.43 21.25
C ARG A 74 -13.32 -9.35 21.62
N ARG A 75 -13.96 -10.51 21.83
CA ARG A 75 -14.80 -10.75 23.02
C ARG A 75 -15.08 -12.24 23.22
N PRO A 76 -14.59 -12.84 24.33
CA PRO A 76 -15.02 -14.16 24.77
C PRO A 76 -16.39 -14.07 25.46
N GLN A 77 -17.25 -15.01 25.08
CA GLN A 77 -18.29 -15.71 25.85
C GLN A 77 -18.79 -15.07 27.16
N VAL A 78 -19.99 -14.48 27.13
CA VAL A 78 -20.86 -14.43 28.32
C VAL A 78 -21.82 -15.60 28.21
N SER A 79 -21.45 -16.70 28.86
CA SER A 79 -22.39 -17.71 29.31
C SER A 79 -23.02 -17.23 30.61
N GLN A 80 -24.34 -17.01 30.64
CA GLN A 80 -25.15 -17.29 31.82
C GLN A 80 -26.53 -17.82 31.42
N ASP A 81 -26.93 -18.79 32.22
CA ASP A 81 -27.85 -19.91 32.04
C ASP A 81 -29.35 -19.57 31.95
N PRO A 82 -30.20 -20.55 31.56
CA PRO A 82 -31.65 -20.42 31.39
C PRO A 82 -32.37 -20.42 32.75
N LEU A 83 -33.70 -20.21 32.70
CA LEU A 83 -34.70 -20.53 33.75
C LEU A 83 -35.09 -19.39 34.71
N PHE A 84 -36.17 -18.65 34.39
CA PHE A 84 -37.21 -18.13 35.30
C PHE A 84 -38.41 -17.73 34.40
N ASP A 85 -39.41 -18.60 34.21
CA ASP A 85 -40.70 -18.68 34.94
C ASP A 85 -41.53 -17.37 34.96
N ALA A 86 -42.61 -17.33 34.15
CA ALA A 86 -43.98 -16.85 34.45
C ALA A 86 -44.73 -16.39 33.18
#